data_AF-A0A843LT79-F1
#
_entry.id   AF-A0A843LT79-F1
#
_cell.length_a   1.000
_cell.length_b   1.000
_cell.length_c   1.000
_cell.angle_alpha   90.00
_cell.angle_beta   90.00
_cell.angle_gamma   90.00
#
_symmetry.space_group_name_H-M   'P 1'
#
loop_
_entity.id
_entity.type
_entity.pdbx_description
1 polymer ?
#
loop_
_entity_poly.entity_id
_entity_poly.type
_entity_poly.pdbx_seq_one_letter_code
_entity_poly.pdbx_strand_id
1 'polypeptide(L)'
;MREYARLLGIGFQIWDDVLGLKGDAKRVGKPVGSDIRNGKRTLIVVDALERLEGDERRRALTDALGNADATDEQVRAAVRLLEDIGSIDRARQFALDYARMAKELLSCLRPSEEREMLREMVDYAVGREL
;
A
#
# COMPACT_ATOMS: atom_id res chain seq x y z
N MET A 1 7.59 -22.32 -5.77
CA MET A 1 8.47 -21.41 -5.01
C MET A 1 8.69 -20.04 -5.65
N ARG A 2 9.07 -19.90 -6.93
CA ARG A 2 9.21 -18.58 -7.58
C ARG A 2 7.95 -17.72 -7.45
N GLU A 3 6.80 -18.31 -7.77
CA GLU A 3 5.52 -17.60 -7.74
C GLU A 3 5.10 -17.19 -6.32
N TYR A 4 5.34 -18.07 -5.33
CA TYR A 4 5.18 -17.74 -3.90
C TYR A 4 5.94 -16.46 -3.53
N ALA A 5 7.24 -16.40 -3.84
CA ALA A 5 8.07 -15.24 -3.52
C ALA A 5 7.62 -13.97 -4.27
N ARG A 6 7.17 -14.12 -5.52
CA ARG A 6 6.62 -13.01 -6.32
C ARG A 6 5.37 -12.42 -5.69
N LEU A 7 4.40 -13.27 -5.33
CA LEU A 7 3.14 -12.82 -4.73
C LEU A 7 3.36 -12.19 -3.34
N LEU A 8 4.23 -12.79 -2.52
CA LEU A 8 4.66 -12.19 -1.26
C LEU A 8 5.28 -10.81 -1.47
N GLY A 9 6.21 -10.67 -2.41
CA GLY A 9 6.86 -9.39 -2.71
C GLY A 9 5.88 -8.31 -3.16
N ILE A 10 4.88 -8.67 -3.99
CA ILE A 10 3.83 -7.75 -4.42
C ILE A 10 2.96 -7.32 -3.22
N GLY A 11 2.48 -8.27 -2.43
CA GLY A 11 1.68 -7.97 -1.24
C GLY A 11 2.43 -7.08 -0.26
N PHE A 12 3.72 -7.36 -0.03
CA PHE A 12 4.58 -6.57 0.84
C PHE A 12 4.74 -5.13 0.35
N GLN A 13 5.03 -4.92 -0.93
CA GLN A 13 5.23 -3.56 -1.46
C GLN A 13 3.95 -2.72 -1.38
N ILE A 14 2.80 -3.32 -1.70
CA ILE A 14 1.51 -2.62 -1.58
C ILE A 14 1.22 -2.30 -0.10
N TRP A 15 1.50 -3.22 0.82
CA TRP A 15 1.34 -2.98 2.25
C TRP A 15 2.25 -1.86 2.76
N ASP A 16 3.50 -1.79 2.29
CA ASP A 16 4.44 -0.72 2.62
C ASP A 16 3.94 0.66 2.13
N ASP A 17 3.40 0.73 0.91
CA ASP A 17 2.78 1.95 0.39
C ASP A 17 1.57 2.40 1.25
N VAL A 18 0.76 1.45 1.75
CA VAL A 18 -0.35 1.74 2.68
C VAL A 18 0.17 2.29 4.00
N LEU A 19 1.21 1.68 4.58
CA LEU A 19 1.82 2.16 5.83
C LEU A 19 2.44 3.55 5.67
N GLY A 20 2.99 3.88 4.49
CA GLY A 20 3.53 5.20 4.18
C GLY A 20 2.49 6.33 4.19
N LEU A 21 1.20 6.00 4.05
CA LEU A 21 0.09 6.97 4.10
C LEU A 21 -0.70 6.94 5.41
N LYS A 22 -0.80 5.78 6.09
CA LYS A 22 -1.54 5.63 7.36
C LYS A 22 -0.67 5.79 8.61
N GLY A 23 0.64 5.66 8.51
CA GLY A 23 1.52 5.63 9.67
C GLY A 23 1.60 6.97 10.42
N ASP A 24 1.72 6.91 11.74
CA ASP A 24 2.10 8.09 12.54
C ASP A 24 3.51 8.51 12.12
N ALA A 25 3.71 9.80 11.81
CA ALA A 25 5.01 10.33 11.37
C ALA A 25 6.16 9.94 12.32
N LYS A 26 5.83 9.76 13.61
CA LYS A 26 6.77 9.32 14.65
C LYS A 26 7.23 7.87 14.51
N ARG A 27 6.41 6.98 13.95
CA ARG A 27 6.71 5.54 13.76
C ARG A 27 7.40 5.26 12.43
N VAL A 28 7.07 6.01 11.39
CA VAL A 28 7.59 5.81 10.02
C VAL A 28 8.96 6.49 9.82
N GLY A 29 9.34 7.44 10.69
CA GLY A 29 10.62 8.15 10.60
C GLY A 29 10.71 9.13 9.41
N LYS A 30 9.59 9.38 8.72
CA LYS A 30 9.45 10.32 7.61
C LYS A 30 8.08 11.02 7.68
N PRO A 31 7.93 12.22 7.09
CA PRO A 31 6.63 12.88 6.97
C PRO A 31 5.63 12.00 6.21
N VAL A 32 4.41 11.88 6.75
CA VAL A 32 3.28 11.21 6.11
C VAL A 32 3.03 11.81 4.73
N GLY A 33 2.85 10.95 3.72
CA GLY A 33 2.60 11.42 2.35
C GLY A 33 3.83 11.98 1.62
N SER A 34 5.05 11.75 2.12
CA SER A 34 6.28 12.10 1.40
C SER A 34 6.33 11.48 -0.02
N ASP A 35 5.75 10.29 -0.19
CA ASP A 35 5.63 9.63 -1.48
C ASP A 35 4.74 10.38 -2.48
N ILE A 36 3.73 11.12 -1.99
CA ILE A 36 2.91 12.00 -2.81
C ILE A 36 3.77 13.15 -3.35
N ARG A 37 4.54 13.85 -2.49
CA ARG A 37 5.46 14.92 -2.94
C ARG A 37 6.49 14.45 -3.95
N ASN A 38 7.01 13.24 -3.74
CA ASN A 38 7.99 12.62 -4.65
C ASN A 38 7.36 12.13 -5.97
N GLY A 39 6.03 12.23 -6.12
CA GLY A 39 5.34 11.87 -7.36
C GLY A 39 5.23 10.35 -7.57
N LYS A 40 5.36 9.55 -6.51
CA LYS A 40 5.24 8.09 -6.63
C LYS A 40 3.82 7.74 -7.04
N ARG A 41 3.69 7.01 -8.15
CA ARG A 41 2.41 6.48 -8.64
C ARG A 41 2.17 5.07 -8.10
N THR A 42 1.98 4.98 -6.79
CA THR A 42 1.60 3.73 -6.11
C THR A 42 0.23 3.25 -6.59
N LEU A 43 -0.12 2.00 -6.27
CA LEU A 43 -1.44 1.44 -6.60
C LEU A 43 -2.58 2.33 -6.09
N ILE A 44 -2.41 2.91 -4.90
CA ILE A 44 -3.37 3.82 -4.26
C ILE A 44 -3.61 5.06 -5.15
N VAL A 45 -2.53 5.67 -5.66
CA VAL A 45 -2.60 6.87 -6.51
C VAL A 45 -3.21 6.54 -7.86
N VAL A 46 -2.83 5.41 -8.47
CA VAL A 46 -3.38 5.01 -9.78
C VAL A 46 -4.88 4.73 -9.68
N ASP A 47 -5.32 3.95 -8.69
CA ASP A 47 -6.75 3.68 -8.45
C ASP A 47 -7.54 4.98 -8.19
N ALA A 48 -6.98 5.91 -7.40
CA ALA A 48 -7.60 7.20 -7.15
C ALA A 48 -7.76 8.05 -8.42
N LEU A 49 -6.72 8.12 -9.26
CA LEU A 49 -6.74 8.89 -10.50
C LEU A 49 -7.75 8.33 -11.51
N GLU A 50 -7.95 7.01 -11.54
CA GLU A 50 -8.98 6.39 -12.37
C GLU A 50 -10.39 6.69 -11.85
N ARG A 51 -10.62 6.55 -10.53
CA ARG A 51 -11.93 6.78 -9.90
C ARG A 51 -12.39 8.24 -9.92
N LEU A 52 -11.45 9.17 -9.96
CA LEU A 52 -11.70 10.62 -9.95
C LEU A 52 -11.65 11.23 -11.36
N GLU A 53 -11.74 10.42 -12.42
CA GLU A 53 -11.84 10.95 -13.77
C GLU A 53 -13.10 11.82 -13.93
N GLY A 54 -12.91 13.08 -14.34
CA GLY A 54 -14.00 14.06 -14.45
C GLY A 54 -14.45 14.69 -13.13
N ASP A 55 -13.90 14.27 -11.98
CA ASP A 55 -14.25 14.83 -10.66
C ASP A 55 -13.30 15.96 -10.26
N GLU A 56 -13.83 17.12 -9.88
CA GLU A 56 -13.03 18.29 -9.46
C GLU A 56 -12.17 18.01 -8.22
N ARG A 57 -12.61 17.08 -7.36
CA ARG A 57 -11.85 16.66 -6.17
C ARG A 57 -10.48 16.12 -6.53
N ARG A 58 -10.29 15.60 -7.76
CA ARG A 58 -8.99 15.14 -8.29
C ARG A 58 -7.87 16.15 -8.10
N ARG A 59 -8.17 17.45 -8.12
CA ARG A 59 -7.19 18.53 -7.93
C ARG A 59 -6.45 18.43 -6.60
N ALA A 60 -7.14 18.06 -5.52
CA ALA A 60 -6.50 17.91 -4.21
C ALA A 60 -5.37 16.85 -4.22
N LEU A 61 -5.45 15.84 -5.10
CA LEU A 61 -4.38 14.87 -5.30
C LEU A 61 -3.33 15.38 -6.30
N THR A 62 -3.75 15.88 -7.47
CA THR A 62 -2.82 16.26 -8.56
C THR A 62 -1.95 17.46 -8.22
N ASP A 63 -2.44 18.38 -7.38
CA ASP A 63 -1.69 19.59 -7.00
C ASP A 63 -0.55 19.27 -6.01
N ALA A 64 -0.68 18.17 -5.26
CA ALA A 64 0.33 17.68 -4.34
C ALA A 64 1.26 16.62 -4.96
N LEU A 65 0.76 15.83 -5.92
CA LEU A 65 1.49 14.71 -6.51
C LEU A 65 2.66 15.19 -7.37
N GLY A 66 3.89 14.87 -6.95
CA GLY A 66 5.12 15.26 -7.66
C GLY A 66 5.53 16.70 -7.42
N ASN A 67 4.86 17.40 -6.51
CA ASN A 67 5.16 18.77 -6.17
C ASN A 67 6.00 18.82 -4.87
N ALA A 68 7.29 19.07 -5.03
CA ALA A 68 8.23 19.17 -3.91
C ALA A 68 7.88 20.32 -2.94
N ASP A 69 7.25 21.39 -3.46
CA ASP A 69 6.84 22.57 -2.69
C ASP A 69 5.43 22.46 -2.10
N ALA A 70 4.75 21.33 -2.29
CA ALA A 70 3.41 21.12 -1.72
C ALA A 70 3.44 21.21 -0.19
N THR A 71 2.59 22.07 0.36
CA THR A 71 2.50 22.27 1.81
C THR A 71 2.01 21.01 2.51
N ASP A 72 2.29 20.88 3.81
CA ASP A 72 1.78 19.74 4.59
C ASP A 72 0.24 19.69 4.57
N GLU A 73 -0.42 20.84 4.42
CA GLU A 73 -1.87 20.95 4.31
C GLU A 73 -2.40 20.33 3.01
N GLN A 74 -1.73 20.62 1.89
CA GLN A 74 -2.06 20.04 0.56
C GLN A 74 -1.84 18.54 0.56
N VAL A 75 -0.73 18.06 1.14
CA VAL A 75 -0.47 16.62 1.28
C VAL A 75 -1.53 15.96 2.16
N ARG A 76 -1.89 16.56 3.30
CA ARG A 76 -2.98 16.05 4.14
C ARG A 76 -4.32 16.02 3.41
N ALA A 77 -4.63 17.01 2.59
CA ALA A 77 -5.85 17.02 1.77
C ALA A 77 -5.85 15.90 0.73
N ALA A 78 -4.72 15.65 0.06
CA ALA A 78 -4.56 14.52 -0.85
C ALA A 78 -4.77 13.18 -0.12
N VAL A 79 -4.12 12.97 1.04
CA VAL A 79 -4.26 11.73 1.82
C VAL A 79 -5.70 11.52 2.30
N ARG A 80 -6.37 12.57 2.79
CA ARG A 80 -7.80 12.49 3.17
C ARG A 80 -8.66 12.06 1.99
N LEU A 81 -8.46 12.66 0.82
CA LEU A 81 -9.18 12.26 -0.39
C LEU A 81 -8.97 10.78 -0.74
N LEU A 82 -7.73 10.28 -0.64
CA LEU A 82 -7.41 8.87 -0.90
C LEU A 82 -8.11 7.91 0.08
N GLU A 83 -8.27 8.32 1.35
CA GLU A 83 -9.05 7.58 2.35
C GLU A 83 -10.55 7.65 2.05
N ASP A 84 -11.08 8.85 1.80
CA ASP A 84 -12.52 9.10 1.59
C ASP A 84 -13.09 8.33 0.38
N ILE A 85 -12.31 8.20 -0.71
CA ILE A 85 -12.73 7.45 -1.89
C ILE A 85 -12.47 5.94 -1.76
N GLY A 86 -11.84 5.50 -0.67
CA GLY A 86 -11.54 4.11 -0.34
C GLY A 86 -10.33 3.51 -1.07
N SER A 87 -9.47 4.32 -1.70
CA SER A 87 -8.32 3.80 -2.45
C SER A 87 -7.24 3.19 -1.54
N ILE A 88 -7.05 3.72 -0.34
CA ILE A 88 -6.11 3.14 0.64
C ILE A 88 -6.58 1.76 1.10
N ASP A 89 -7.86 1.63 1.49
CA ASP A 89 -8.42 0.36 1.93
C ASP A 89 -8.49 -0.69 0.80
N ARG A 90 -8.72 -0.24 -0.43
CA ARG A 90 -8.66 -1.14 -1.59
C ARG A 90 -7.24 -1.67 -1.82
N ALA A 91 -6.22 -0.83 -1.74
CA ALA A 91 -4.82 -1.29 -1.82
C ALA A 91 -4.48 -2.25 -0.68
N ARG A 92 -4.96 -1.98 0.54
CA ARG A 92 -4.85 -2.89 1.68
C ARG A 92 -5.46 -4.26 1.36
N GLN A 93 -6.65 -4.30 0.78
CA GLN A 93 -7.30 -5.55 0.39
C GLN A 93 -6.50 -6.30 -0.69
N PHE A 94 -5.99 -5.60 -1.71
CA PHE A 94 -5.11 -6.22 -2.71
C PHE A 94 -3.88 -6.87 -2.07
N ALA A 95 -3.22 -6.18 -1.14
CA ALA A 95 -2.07 -6.75 -0.43
C ALA A 95 -2.42 -8.05 0.31
N LEU A 96 -3.56 -8.07 1.02
CA LEU A 96 -4.06 -9.24 1.73
C LEU A 96 -4.43 -10.40 0.77
N ASP A 97 -4.98 -10.09 -0.40
CA ASP A 97 -5.29 -11.09 -1.42
C ASP A 97 -4.01 -11.73 -1.97
N TYR A 98 -2.98 -10.94 -2.28
CA TYR A 98 -1.68 -11.44 -2.70
C TYR A 98 -1.02 -12.31 -1.62
N ALA A 99 -1.11 -11.90 -0.35
CA ALA A 99 -0.63 -12.69 0.78
C ALA A 99 -1.38 -14.02 0.91
N ARG A 100 -2.71 -14.02 0.77
CA ARG A 100 -3.52 -15.25 0.76
C ARG A 100 -3.09 -16.19 -0.38
N MET A 101 -2.98 -15.66 -1.60
CA MET A 101 -2.55 -16.44 -2.76
C MET A 101 -1.14 -17.03 -2.57
N ALA A 102 -0.20 -16.28 -1.99
CA ALA A 102 1.12 -16.79 -1.66
C ALA A 102 1.03 -17.99 -0.70
N LYS A 103 0.26 -17.87 0.39
CA LYS A 103 0.06 -18.96 1.38
C LYS A 103 -0.60 -20.20 0.77
N GLU A 104 -1.53 -20.03 -0.18
CA GLU A 104 -2.19 -21.13 -0.89
C GLU A 104 -1.20 -21.95 -1.72
N LEU A 105 -0.21 -21.30 -2.35
CA LEU A 105 0.81 -22.01 -3.14
C LEU A 105 1.70 -22.93 -2.29
N LEU A 106 1.81 -22.71 -0.99
CA LEU A 106 2.58 -23.58 -0.09
C LEU A 106 1.91 -24.94 0.14
N SER A 107 0.65 -25.12 -0.27
CA SER A 107 -0.04 -26.41 -0.21
C SER A 107 0.62 -27.50 -1.07
N CYS A 108 1.44 -27.13 -2.05
CA CYS A 108 2.25 -28.10 -2.82
C CYS A 108 3.39 -28.74 -2.01
N LEU A 109 3.72 -28.17 -0.84
CA LEU A 109 4.70 -28.71 0.09
C LEU A 109 4.00 -29.60 1.11
N ARG A 110 4.67 -30.70 1.49
CA ARG A 110 4.22 -31.54 2.62
C ARG A 110 4.13 -30.69 3.89
N PRO A 111 3.17 -30.95 4.80
CA PRO A 111 3.16 -30.31 6.11
C PRO A 111 4.49 -30.49 6.83
N SER A 112 5.10 -29.39 7.26
CA SER A 112 6.35 -29.36 8.02
C SER A 112 6.49 -28.01 8.73
N GLU A 113 7.42 -27.91 9.69
CA GLU A 113 7.71 -26.66 10.40
C GLU A 113 8.17 -25.55 9.43
N GLU A 114 8.96 -25.89 8.42
CA GLU A 114 9.42 -24.93 7.41
C GLU A 114 8.26 -24.40 6.56
N ARG A 115 7.26 -25.24 6.27
CA ARG A 115 6.06 -24.80 5.55
C ARG A 115 5.26 -23.79 6.36
N GLU A 116 5.09 -24.02 7.67
CA GLU A 116 4.38 -23.09 8.54
C GLU A 116 5.19 -21.81 8.75
N MET A 117 6.52 -21.89 8.91
CA MET A 117 7.39 -20.72 8.98
C MET A 117 7.29 -19.82 7.74
N LEU A 118 7.18 -20.41 6.53
CA LEU A 118 6.93 -19.63 5.32
C LEU A 118 5.55 -18.94 5.36
N ARG A 119 4.51 -19.60 5.88
CA ARG A 119 3.18 -18.97 6.03
C ARG A 119 3.22 -17.81 7.01
N GLU A 120 3.88 -17.98 8.15
CA GLU A 120 4.09 -16.92 9.15
C GLU A 120 4.90 -15.75 8.57
N MET A 121 5.89 -16.02 7.72
CA MET A 121 6.65 -14.96 7.05
C MET A 121 5.75 -14.08 6.16
N VAL A 122 4.74 -14.66 5.51
CA VAL A 122 3.76 -13.90 4.73
C VAL A 122 2.91 -13.01 5.64
N ASP A 123 2.43 -13.55 6.77
CA ASP A 123 1.61 -12.80 7.73
C ASP A 123 2.40 -11.68 8.42
N TYR A 124 3.69 -11.90 8.67
CA TYR A 124 4.58 -10.86 9.20
C TYR A 124 4.83 -9.75 8.18
N ALA A 125 5.04 -10.12 6.91
CA ALA A 125 5.30 -9.15 5.84
C ALA A 125 4.07 -8.31 5.50
N VAL A 126 2.87 -8.91 5.54
CA VAL A 126 1.61 -8.29 5.13
C VAL A 126 0.56 -8.49 6.22
N GLY A 127 0.05 -7.41 6.79
CA GLY A 127 -0.90 -7.47 7.91
C GLY A 127 -0.32 -6.91 9.22
N ARG A 128 0.97 -6.56 9.25
CA ARG A 128 1.57 -5.88 10.40
C ARG A 128 0.99 -4.47 10.58
N GLU A 129 0.68 -4.11 11.81
CA GLU A 129 0.46 -2.73 12.23
C GLU A 129 1.80 -2.15 12.72
N LEU A 130 2.02 -0.84 12.47
CA LEU A 130 3.17 -0.09 13.02
C LEU A 130 2.87 0.33 14.45
#